data_AF-A0A0V1F7I1-F1
#
_entry.id   AF-A0A0V1F7I1-F1
#
_cell.length_a   1.000
_cell.length_b   1.000
_cell.length_c   1.000
_cell.angle_alpha   90.00
_cell.angle_beta   90.00
_cell.angle_gamma   90.00
#
_symmetry.space_group_name_H-M   'P 1'
#
loop_
_entity.id
_entity.type
_entity.pdbx_description
1 polymer ?
#
loop_
_entity_poly.entity_id
_entity_poly.type
_entity_poly.pdbx_seq_one_letter_code
_entity_poly.pdbx_strand_id
1 'polypeptide(L)'
;MLLLFKALLVLLASAVELSFAFFAPCRGPSSMDESCDTDADCTGFGVACVLGKCQCDYAYALENDPQTGLRQCVKLPDTIDAPCDDKCRFPLFCDNNRCRCIRSKQEHGQCFVDSQLGQSCKRHIECTLPFSACINKRCDCVHGSVRRGNACYAAPKCPDGSRPGNACTVRTTEVEVLHNVINTAAVLDTCDKGNFCYTVDNSFSGHCCPVTCPLSTKPELDYVCSDRGNERGVKCPSETHFCHRFAGISFSYDVCCRRPCREPRPLYIRGSCYSRAHLGSPCEIDEQCDGGLTMECLNKACSCRNGFKPEPTSHSATETPPMTCVRSNCPSDSLALDTECVSKVRIGEQCMASVQCPPNAHCFRGMCFCQCGFTHLGHECVPDQQVVEDRRPLLPQDHLLGMNKPNGAGSGGNLFQLMNSILQGVRVGASG
;
A
#
# COMPACT_ATOMS: atom_id res chain seq x y z
N MET A 1 15.03 18.49 -47.62
CA MET A 1 13.77 17.91 -47.11
C MET A 1 13.97 16.49 -46.56
N LEU A 2 14.65 15.59 -47.28
CA LEU A 2 14.93 14.20 -46.81
C LEU A 2 15.79 14.11 -45.52
N LEU A 3 16.74 15.02 -45.34
CA LEU A 3 17.61 15.06 -44.14
C LEU A 3 16.87 15.52 -42.87
N LEU A 4 15.92 16.45 -43.01
CA LEU A 4 15.05 16.90 -41.92
C LEU A 4 14.08 15.78 -41.47
N PHE A 5 13.60 14.96 -42.41
CA PHE A 5 12.71 13.84 -42.11
C PHE A 5 13.44 12.70 -41.36
N LYS A 6 14.70 12.41 -41.73
CA LYS A 6 15.54 11.45 -40.99
C LYS A 6 15.91 11.94 -39.60
N ALA A 7 16.21 13.23 -39.44
CA ALA A 7 16.50 13.81 -38.12
C ALA A 7 15.27 13.76 -37.19
N LEU A 8 14.08 14.02 -37.73
CA LEU A 8 12.83 13.93 -36.98
C LEU A 8 12.49 12.49 -36.56
N LEU A 9 12.74 11.50 -37.43
CA LEU A 9 12.57 10.07 -37.13
C LEU A 9 13.54 9.56 -36.05
N VAL A 10 14.79 10.04 -36.05
CA VAL A 10 15.78 9.70 -35.01
C VAL A 10 15.42 10.35 -33.67
N LEU A 11 14.93 11.59 -33.69
CA LEU A 11 14.45 12.30 -32.49
C LEU A 11 13.16 11.66 -31.91
N LEU A 12 12.26 11.15 -32.77
CA LEU A 12 11.06 10.42 -32.35
C LEU A 12 11.40 9.00 -31.84
N ALA A 13 12.42 8.35 -32.38
CA ALA A 13 12.89 7.05 -31.89
C ALA A 13 13.60 7.14 -30.53
N SER A 14 14.24 8.28 -30.20
CA SER A 14 14.83 8.53 -28.88
C SER A 14 13.82 8.98 -27.80
N ALA A 15 12.54 9.17 -28.15
CA ALA A 15 11.54 9.75 -27.25
C ALA A 15 10.58 8.73 -26.61
N VAL A 16 10.77 7.42 -26.80
CA VAL A 16 9.90 6.39 -26.20
C VAL A 16 10.72 5.26 -25.56
N GLU A 17 11.55 5.63 -24.59
CA GLU A 17 11.74 4.83 -23.39
C GLU A 17 11.52 5.76 -22.20
N LEU A 18 10.26 6.17 -21.99
CA LEU A 18 9.84 6.47 -20.63
C LEU A 18 9.78 5.13 -19.90
N SER A 19 10.95 4.65 -19.50
CA SER A 19 11.08 3.67 -18.44
C SER A 19 10.61 4.38 -17.18
N PHE A 20 9.30 4.34 -16.94
CA PHE A 20 8.78 4.64 -15.62
C PHE A 20 9.44 3.62 -14.69
N ALA A 21 10.36 4.13 -13.88
CA ALA A 21 11.13 3.30 -12.98
C ALA A 21 10.19 3.04 -11.78
N PHE A 22 9.63 1.84 -11.72
CA PHE A 22 8.68 1.45 -10.68
C PHE A 22 9.37 0.61 -9.61
N PHE A 23 8.88 0.73 -8.37
CA PHE A 23 9.41 -0.04 -7.25
C PHE A 23 9.12 -1.54 -7.41
N ALA A 24 10.13 -2.38 -7.18
CA ALA A 24 9.99 -3.84 -7.21
C ALA A 24 10.13 -4.41 -5.79
N PRO A 25 9.10 -5.08 -5.23
CA PRO A 25 9.04 -5.41 -3.81
C PRO A 25 10.08 -6.43 -3.34
N CYS A 26 10.65 -7.22 -4.25
CA CYS A 26 11.47 -8.37 -3.91
C CYS A 26 12.93 -8.05 -3.53
N ARG A 27 13.40 -6.82 -3.75
CA ARG A 27 14.77 -6.40 -3.39
C ARG A 27 14.85 -5.71 -2.04
N GLY A 28 13.75 -5.71 -1.29
CA GLY A 28 13.61 -4.86 -0.11
C GLY A 28 13.41 -3.39 -0.50
N PRO A 29 13.34 -2.49 0.49
CA PRO A 29 13.25 -1.06 0.23
C PRO A 29 14.44 -0.57 -0.60
N SER A 30 14.16 0.36 -1.49
CA SER A 30 15.08 0.92 -2.48
C SER A 30 16.14 1.81 -1.86
N SER A 31 17.34 1.72 -2.41
CA SER A 31 18.47 2.57 -2.05
C SER A 31 18.37 3.95 -2.71
N MET A 32 19.25 4.87 -2.33
CA MET A 32 19.32 6.21 -2.90
C MET A 32 19.38 6.18 -4.45
N ASP A 33 18.65 7.08 -5.10
CA ASP A 33 18.44 7.21 -6.55
C ASP A 33 17.74 6.03 -7.26
N GLU A 34 17.37 4.97 -6.52
CA GLU A 34 16.53 3.89 -7.04
C GLU A 34 15.05 4.27 -7.08
N SER A 35 14.28 3.49 -7.82
CA SER A 35 12.85 3.66 -8.04
C SER A 35 12.04 3.54 -6.76
N CYS A 36 11.03 4.39 -6.59
CA CYS A 36 10.06 4.29 -5.51
C CYS A 36 8.69 4.77 -6.01
N ASP A 37 7.60 4.31 -5.38
CA ASP A 37 6.27 4.92 -5.59
C ASP A 37 5.83 5.71 -4.35
N THR A 38 6.28 5.32 -3.17
CA THR A 38 5.95 5.89 -1.86
C THR A 38 7.20 6.02 -0.99
N ASP A 39 7.17 6.91 0.00
CA ASP A 39 8.30 7.11 0.93
C ASP A 39 8.69 5.83 1.67
N ALA A 40 7.73 4.96 1.95
CA ALA A 40 7.94 3.67 2.61
C ALA A 40 8.75 2.68 1.75
N ASP A 41 8.85 2.92 0.45
CA ASP A 41 9.64 2.11 -0.46
C ASP A 41 11.14 2.44 -0.35
N CYS A 42 11.55 3.52 0.35
CA CYS A 42 12.93 3.97 0.42
C CYS A 42 13.65 3.57 1.72
N THR A 43 14.95 3.29 1.62
CA THR A 43 15.85 3.06 2.76
C THR A 43 16.61 4.31 3.14
N GLY A 44 16.86 4.47 4.45
CA GLY A 44 17.75 5.49 4.98
C GLY A 44 17.02 6.61 5.72
N PHE A 45 17.73 7.24 6.65
CA PHE A 45 17.19 8.35 7.42
C PHE A 45 17.16 9.64 6.58
N GLY A 46 16.04 10.36 6.59
CA GLY A 46 15.89 11.58 5.81
C GLY A 46 15.79 11.36 4.30
N VAL A 47 15.40 10.16 3.86
CA VAL A 47 15.15 9.82 2.45
C VAL A 47 13.63 9.77 2.23
N ALA A 48 13.17 10.35 1.11
CA ALA A 48 11.78 10.37 0.68
C ALA A 48 11.68 10.02 -0.81
N CYS A 49 10.50 9.60 -1.24
CA CYS A 49 10.22 9.30 -2.63
C CYS A 49 9.89 10.58 -3.40
N VAL A 50 10.88 11.11 -4.11
CA VAL A 50 10.75 12.37 -4.85
C VAL A 50 10.82 12.09 -6.34
N LEU A 51 9.71 12.34 -7.04
CA LEU A 51 9.60 12.15 -8.50
C LEU A 51 9.91 10.71 -8.94
N GLY A 52 9.48 9.72 -8.17
CA GLY A 52 9.67 8.30 -8.47
C GLY A 52 11.05 7.76 -8.14
N LYS A 53 11.87 8.52 -7.41
CA LYS A 53 13.20 8.09 -6.95
C LYS A 53 13.43 8.41 -5.48
N CYS A 54 14.12 7.51 -4.78
CA CYS A 54 14.55 7.75 -3.41
C CYS A 54 15.60 8.86 -3.37
N GLN A 55 15.25 9.99 -2.78
CA GLN A 55 16.11 11.18 -2.68
C GLN A 55 16.08 11.74 -1.25
N CYS A 56 17.04 12.60 -0.92
CA CYS A 56 17.00 13.27 0.38
C CYS A 56 15.78 14.16 0.48
N ASP A 57 15.10 14.08 1.62
CA ASP A 57 14.09 15.05 2.04
C ASP A 57 14.70 16.46 2.01
N TYR A 58 13.85 17.47 1.81
CA TYR A 58 14.27 18.87 1.65
C TYR A 58 15.02 19.44 2.88
N ALA A 59 14.92 18.79 4.05
CA ALA A 59 15.68 19.16 5.25
C ALA A 59 17.11 18.56 5.28
N TYR A 60 17.48 17.77 4.28
CA TYR A 60 18.74 17.02 4.23
C TYR A 60 19.51 17.33 2.95
N ALA A 61 20.84 17.21 3.03
CA ALA A 61 21.75 17.25 1.90
C ALA A 61 22.35 15.86 1.69
N LEU A 62 22.71 15.60 0.45
CA LEU A 62 23.36 14.36 0.09
C LEU A 62 24.87 14.50 0.26
N GLU A 63 25.46 13.69 1.12
CA GLU A 63 26.90 13.61 1.30
C GLU A 63 27.39 12.16 1.14
N ASN A 64 28.68 12.01 0.87
CA ASN A 64 29.34 10.71 0.86
C ASN A 64 29.91 10.45 2.26
N ASP A 65 29.52 9.34 2.88
CA ASP A 65 30.13 8.89 4.13
C ASP A 65 31.62 8.59 3.88
N PRO A 66 32.54 9.28 4.57
CA PRO A 66 33.98 9.09 4.37
C PRO A 66 34.48 7.70 4.81
N GLN A 67 33.75 6.96 5.64
CA GLN A 67 34.15 5.62 6.09
C GLN A 67 33.61 4.50 5.19
N THR A 68 32.35 4.61 4.77
CA THR A 68 31.70 3.55 3.99
C THR A 68 31.66 3.84 2.50
N GLY A 69 31.92 5.09 2.09
CA GLY A 69 31.77 5.56 0.71
C GLY A 69 30.33 5.63 0.22
N LEU A 70 29.35 5.36 1.10
CA LEU A 70 27.93 5.34 0.75
C LEU A 70 27.35 6.76 0.77
N ARG A 71 26.40 7.01 -0.14
CA ARG A 71 25.65 8.27 -0.20
C ARG A 71 24.59 8.27 0.90
N GLN A 72 24.66 9.25 1.80
CA GLN A 72 23.73 9.40 2.93
C GLN A 72 23.13 10.80 2.97
N CYS A 73 21.91 10.88 3.49
CA CYS A 73 21.25 12.14 3.74
C CYS A 73 21.64 12.66 5.12
N VAL A 74 22.40 13.75 5.14
CA VAL A 74 22.80 14.45 6.36
C VAL A 74 21.95 15.69 6.55
N LYS A 75 21.60 15.95 7.80
CA LYS A 75 20.74 17.07 8.14
C LYS A 75 21.43 18.38 7.79
N LEU A 76 20.74 19.23 7.03
CA LEU A 76 21.25 20.56 6.70
C LEU A 76 21.39 21.43 7.96
N PRO A 77 22.34 22.38 8.00
CA PRO A 77 22.47 23.30 9.12
C PRO A 77 21.17 24.08 9.35
N ASP A 78 20.68 24.08 10.58
CA ASP A 78 19.38 24.65 10.96
C ASP A 78 19.47 25.79 11.98
N THR A 79 20.68 26.32 12.22
CA THR A 79 20.94 27.46 13.09
C THR A 79 21.51 28.66 12.32
N ILE A 80 21.22 29.87 12.81
CA ILE A 80 21.76 31.11 12.26
C ILE A 80 23.27 31.14 12.45
N ASP A 81 24.00 31.61 11.45
CA ASP A 81 25.46 31.68 11.38
C ASP A 81 26.19 30.33 11.43
N ALA A 82 25.46 29.22 11.33
CA ALA A 82 26.07 27.92 11.10
C ALA A 82 26.93 27.95 9.83
N PRO A 83 28.09 27.28 9.83
CA PRO A 83 28.87 27.12 8.60
C PRO A 83 28.05 26.32 7.58
N CYS A 84 28.06 26.77 6.33
CA CYS A 84 27.43 26.09 5.21
C CYS A 84 28.33 26.17 3.98
N ASP A 85 28.23 25.16 3.12
CA ASP A 85 28.90 25.16 1.81
C ASP A 85 28.05 25.89 0.77
N ASP A 86 26.86 25.35 0.46
CA ASP A 86 25.93 25.93 -0.53
C ASP A 86 24.48 26.00 -0.05
N LYS A 87 24.10 25.17 0.92
CA LYS A 87 22.71 25.00 1.37
C LYS A 87 22.60 25.08 2.88
N CYS A 88 21.46 25.59 3.33
CA CYS A 88 21.02 25.56 4.71
C CYS A 88 19.59 25.02 4.75
N ARG A 89 19.17 24.52 5.91
CA ARG A 89 17.79 24.09 6.11
C ARG A 89 16.89 25.31 6.03
N PHE A 90 15.86 25.26 5.18
CA PHE A 90 14.86 26.33 5.12
C PHE A 90 14.31 26.61 6.55
N PRO A 91 14.17 27.88 6.97
CA PRO A 91 14.17 29.13 6.19
C PRO A 91 15.54 29.82 6.07
N LEU A 92 16.64 29.11 6.31
CA LEU A 92 17.98 29.67 6.14
C LEU A 92 18.41 29.53 4.68
N PHE A 93 19.26 30.46 4.22
CA PHE A 93 20.01 30.35 2.99
C PHE A 93 21.50 30.57 3.26
N CYS A 94 22.36 29.95 2.47
CA CYS A 94 23.81 30.11 2.64
C CYS A 94 24.24 31.44 2.02
N ASP A 95 24.82 32.32 2.84
CA ASP A 95 25.37 33.62 2.43
C ASP A 95 26.76 33.79 3.03
N ASN A 96 27.77 33.93 2.18
CA ASN A 96 29.18 34.02 2.60
C ASN A 96 29.58 32.88 3.56
N ASN A 97 29.25 31.63 3.21
CA ASN A 97 29.51 30.41 3.98
C ASN A 97 28.85 30.38 5.38
N ARG A 98 27.80 31.19 5.58
CA ARG A 98 27.05 31.27 6.83
C ARG A 98 25.55 31.23 6.56
N CYS A 99 24.81 30.48 7.38
CA CYS A 99 23.37 30.41 7.26
C CYS A 99 22.68 31.69 7.74
N ARG A 100 21.95 32.36 6.86
CA ARG A 100 21.21 33.59 7.15
C ARG A 100 19.72 33.44 6.87
N CYS A 101 18.92 34.25 7.56
CA CYS A 101 17.47 34.29 7.45
C CYS A 101 16.99 34.77 6.06
N ILE A 102 16.16 33.99 5.36
CA ILE A 102 15.49 34.47 4.14
C ILE A 102 14.18 35.20 4.47
N ARG A 103 14.18 36.54 4.34
CA ARG A 103 12.95 37.36 4.51
C ARG A 103 12.16 37.04 5.80
N SER A 104 12.86 36.71 6.88
CA SER A 104 12.29 36.26 8.15
C SER A 104 12.70 37.19 9.29
N LYS A 105 11.82 37.33 10.28
CA LYS A 105 12.12 38.05 11.53
C LYS A 105 13.05 37.18 12.37
N GLN A 106 14.11 37.76 12.92
CA GLN A 106 15.02 37.05 13.82
C GLN A 106 14.55 37.27 15.25
N GLU A 107 14.17 36.19 15.95
CA GLU A 107 13.88 36.20 17.38
C GLU A 107 14.66 35.06 18.05
N HIS A 108 15.36 35.37 19.15
CA HIS A 108 16.10 34.38 19.96
C HIS A 108 17.05 33.44 19.17
N GLY A 109 17.68 33.93 18.10
CA GLY A 109 18.60 33.13 17.28
C GLY A 109 17.92 32.15 16.32
N GLN A 110 16.60 32.28 16.11
CA GLN A 110 15.83 31.52 15.14
C GLN A 110 15.19 32.44 14.09
N CYS A 111 15.09 31.94 12.87
CA CYS A 111 14.44 32.64 11.77
C CYS A 111 12.95 32.28 11.73
N PHE A 112 12.10 33.28 11.90
CA PHE A 112 10.65 33.14 11.79
C PHE A 112 10.17 33.70 10.47
N VAL A 113 9.75 32.82 9.56
CA VAL A 113 9.02 33.23 8.36
C VAL A 113 7.57 33.44 8.78
N ASP A 114 7.16 34.69 8.87
CA ASP A 114 5.76 35.06 8.98
C ASP A 114 5.07 34.69 7.66
N SER A 115 4.51 33.48 7.59
CA SER A 115 3.68 33.06 6.47
C SER A 115 2.24 33.49 6.71
N GLN A 116 1.68 34.16 5.71
CA GLN A 116 0.26 34.50 5.70
C GLN A 116 -0.41 33.94 4.45
N LEU A 117 -1.67 33.50 4.60
CA LEU A 117 -2.47 33.08 3.46
C LEU A 117 -2.72 34.26 2.53
N GLY A 118 -2.36 34.09 1.27
CA GLY A 118 -2.39 35.12 0.23
C GLY A 118 -1.04 35.82 0.00
N GLN A 119 -0.02 35.57 0.83
CA GLN A 119 1.33 36.09 0.63
C GLN A 119 1.95 35.52 -0.64
N SER A 120 2.73 36.33 -1.37
CA SER A 120 3.45 35.87 -2.55
C SER A 120 4.51 34.83 -2.20
N CYS A 121 4.59 33.77 -2.99
CA CYS A 121 5.57 32.70 -2.83
C CYS A 121 6.14 32.27 -4.19
N LYS A 122 7.34 31.68 -4.19
CA LYS A 122 7.94 31.01 -5.35
C LYS A 122 7.99 29.50 -5.20
N ARG A 123 8.15 28.99 -3.98
CA ARG A 123 8.27 27.56 -3.66
C ARG A 123 7.30 27.16 -2.56
N HIS A 124 6.86 25.90 -2.56
CA HIS A 124 5.93 25.40 -1.53
C HIS A 124 6.47 25.56 -0.11
N ILE A 125 7.78 25.38 0.10
CA ILE A 125 8.44 25.53 1.41
C ILE A 125 8.35 26.96 1.98
N GLU A 126 8.10 27.99 1.15
CA GLU A 126 7.93 29.37 1.61
C GLU A 126 6.60 29.58 2.35
N CYS A 127 5.66 28.63 2.23
CA CYS A 127 4.38 28.64 2.92
C CYS A 127 4.46 27.73 4.15
N THR A 128 4.86 28.32 5.28
CA THR A 128 5.13 27.58 6.53
C THR A 128 3.87 27.29 7.36
N LEU A 129 2.70 27.77 6.94
CA LEU A 129 1.43 27.45 7.61
C LEU A 129 1.10 25.96 7.37
N PRO A 130 0.66 25.21 8.40
CA PRO A 130 0.21 23.84 8.23
C PRO A 130 -0.86 23.72 7.15
N PHE A 131 -0.80 22.66 6.33
CA PHE A 131 -1.72 22.43 5.20
C PHE A 131 -1.77 23.58 4.19
N SER A 132 -0.71 24.38 4.09
CA SER A 132 -0.58 25.40 3.06
C SER A 132 0.53 25.04 2.06
N ALA A 133 0.39 25.52 0.84
CA ALA A 133 1.41 25.38 -0.18
C ALA A 133 1.38 26.61 -1.11
N CYS A 134 2.46 26.79 -1.87
CA CYS A 134 2.50 27.82 -2.90
C CYS A 134 1.60 27.45 -4.09
N ILE A 135 0.40 28.02 -4.15
CA ILE A 135 -0.61 27.76 -5.17
C ILE A 135 -0.84 29.07 -5.94
N ASN A 136 -0.66 29.06 -7.25
CA ASN A 136 -0.78 30.26 -8.08
C ASN A 136 0.09 31.45 -7.60
N LYS A 137 1.33 31.16 -7.19
CA LYS A 137 2.29 32.14 -6.63
C LYS A 137 1.83 32.83 -5.33
N ARG A 138 0.83 32.27 -4.64
CA ARG A 138 0.39 32.71 -3.32
C ARG A 138 0.31 31.54 -2.35
N CYS A 139 0.59 31.77 -1.08
CA CYS A 139 0.37 30.75 -0.05
C CYS A 139 -1.13 30.55 0.13
N ASP A 140 -1.62 29.36 -0.17
CA ASP A 140 -3.03 29.00 -0.02
C ASP A 140 -3.17 27.59 0.55
N CYS A 141 -4.38 27.26 0.99
CA CYS A 141 -4.70 25.96 1.57
C CYS A 141 -4.63 24.85 0.51
N VAL A 142 -3.92 23.76 0.83
CA VAL A 142 -3.86 22.59 -0.05
C VAL A 142 -5.23 21.93 -0.15
N HIS A 143 -5.45 21.18 -1.23
CA HIS A 143 -6.71 20.46 -1.42
C HIS A 143 -7.01 19.54 -0.22
N GLY A 144 -8.27 19.54 0.25
CA GLY A 144 -8.68 18.81 1.47
C GLY A 144 -8.53 19.61 2.78
N SER A 145 -7.96 20.82 2.73
CA SER A 145 -7.94 21.74 3.86
C SER A 145 -8.87 22.94 3.64
N VAL A 146 -9.29 23.57 4.73
CA VAL A 146 -10.20 24.72 4.76
C VAL A 146 -9.50 25.89 5.38
N ARG A 147 -9.62 27.04 4.72
CA ARG A 147 -9.16 28.32 5.26
C ARG A 147 -10.06 28.77 6.41
N ARG A 148 -9.48 29.01 7.58
CA ARG A 148 -10.12 29.75 8.68
C ARG A 148 -9.18 30.86 9.13
N GLY A 149 -9.49 32.10 8.74
CA GLY A 149 -8.62 33.25 8.98
C GLY A 149 -7.28 33.12 8.24
N ASN A 150 -6.17 33.17 9.00
CA ASN A 150 -4.80 33.02 8.50
C ASN A 150 -4.23 31.60 8.72
N ALA A 151 -5.08 30.58 8.84
CA ALA A 151 -4.64 29.20 8.99
C ALA A 151 -5.45 28.27 8.08
N CYS A 152 -4.79 27.21 7.62
CA CYS A 152 -5.43 26.10 6.94
C CYS A 152 -5.58 24.96 7.94
N TYR A 153 -6.78 24.40 7.97
CA TYR A 153 -7.08 23.23 8.79
C TYR A 153 -7.45 22.12 7.83
N ALA A 154 -6.83 20.95 7.93
CA ALA A 154 -7.38 19.76 7.29
C ALA A 154 -8.86 19.68 7.71
N ALA A 155 -9.79 19.68 6.74
CA ALA A 155 -11.17 19.41 7.09
C ALA A 155 -11.20 17.95 7.49
N PRO A 156 -11.46 17.61 8.76
CA PRO A 156 -11.72 16.22 9.07
C PRO A 156 -12.97 15.83 8.27
N LYS A 157 -12.86 14.75 7.53
CA LYS A 157 -13.96 14.13 6.80
C LYS A 157 -13.86 12.64 7.01
N CYS A 158 -15.02 12.01 7.10
CA CYS A 158 -15.08 10.57 7.07
C CYS A 158 -14.96 10.08 5.62
N PRO A 159 -14.54 8.82 5.41
CA PRO A 159 -14.38 8.24 4.07
C PRO A 159 -15.64 8.31 3.20
N ASP A 160 -16.81 8.22 3.83
CA ASP A 160 -18.13 8.34 3.21
C ASP A 160 -18.60 9.78 3.02
N GLY A 161 -17.76 10.77 3.34
CA GLY A 161 -18.09 12.19 3.30
C GLY A 161 -18.96 12.68 4.45
N SER A 162 -19.31 11.81 5.40
CA SER A 162 -20.07 12.19 6.60
C SER A 162 -19.26 13.12 7.50
N ARG A 163 -19.98 13.78 8.44
CA ARG A 163 -19.35 14.70 9.38
C ARG A 163 -18.57 13.88 10.43
N PRO A 164 -17.29 14.21 10.66
CA PRO A 164 -16.50 13.58 11.71
C PRO A 164 -17.03 13.99 13.09
N GLY A 165 -16.90 13.06 14.03
CA GLY A 165 -17.12 13.26 15.45
C GLY A 165 -15.89 13.81 16.16
N ASN A 166 -15.73 13.41 17.42
CA ASN A 166 -14.62 13.86 18.27
C ASN A 166 -13.26 13.34 17.78
N ALA A 167 -12.19 14.00 18.22
CA ALA A 167 -10.84 13.47 18.03
C ALA A 167 -10.69 12.10 18.71
N CYS A 168 -9.86 11.23 18.15
CA CYS A 168 -9.64 9.89 18.67
C CYS A 168 -8.17 9.48 18.62
N THR A 169 -7.84 8.47 19.42
CA THR A 169 -6.52 7.83 19.42
C THR A 169 -6.69 6.32 19.26
N VAL A 170 -5.93 5.73 18.35
CA VAL A 170 -5.82 4.27 18.16
C VAL A 170 -4.94 3.69 19.27
N ARG A 171 -5.42 2.64 19.93
CA ARG A 171 -4.81 2.01 21.11
C ARG A 171 -4.03 0.72 20.81
N THR A 172 -4.12 0.18 19.58
CA THR A 172 -3.36 -1.01 19.15
C THR A 172 -2.72 -0.82 17.77
N THR A 173 -1.51 -1.35 17.60
CA THR A 173 -0.77 -1.39 16.32
C THR A 173 -0.86 -2.73 15.62
N GLU A 174 -1.47 -3.74 16.25
CA GLU A 174 -1.57 -5.08 15.66
C GLU A 174 -2.67 -5.09 14.58
N VAL A 175 -2.25 -4.88 13.33
CA VAL A 175 -3.12 -4.91 12.14
C VAL A 175 -3.90 -6.22 12.05
N GLU A 176 -3.33 -7.34 12.52
CA GLU A 176 -4.01 -8.64 12.57
C GLU A 176 -5.24 -8.65 13.51
N VAL A 177 -5.22 -7.92 14.62
CA VAL A 177 -6.32 -7.84 15.60
C VAL A 177 -7.45 -6.93 15.12
N LEU A 178 -7.15 -5.97 14.24
CA LEU A 178 -8.08 -4.95 13.80
C LEU A 178 -9.23 -5.49 12.93
N HIS A 179 -9.04 -6.67 12.32
CA HIS A 179 -9.91 -7.21 11.27
C HIS A 179 -11.38 -7.47 11.63
N ASN A 180 -11.79 -7.52 12.90
CA ASN A 180 -13.08 -8.14 13.28
C ASN A 180 -13.90 -7.42 14.37
N VAL A 181 -13.59 -6.17 14.71
CA VAL A 181 -13.98 -5.69 16.04
C VAL A 181 -14.53 -4.25 16.05
N ILE A 182 -15.75 -4.07 15.55
CA ILE A 182 -16.52 -2.81 15.74
C ILE A 182 -17.15 -2.72 17.15
N ASN A 183 -17.18 -3.83 17.90
CA ASN A 183 -18.05 -3.96 19.08
C ASN A 183 -17.34 -3.92 20.44
N THR A 184 -16.03 -3.65 20.52
CA THR A 184 -15.30 -3.57 21.80
C THR A 184 -14.94 -2.13 22.16
N ALA A 185 -15.95 -1.26 22.23
CA ALA A 185 -15.81 0.11 22.72
C ALA A 185 -14.70 0.22 23.79
N ALA A 186 -13.71 1.08 23.52
CA ALA A 186 -12.52 1.38 24.35
C ALA A 186 -11.30 0.43 24.29
N VAL A 187 -11.32 -0.70 23.58
CA VAL A 187 -10.12 -1.57 23.48
C VAL A 187 -9.19 -1.14 22.34
N LEU A 188 -9.75 -0.76 21.19
CA LEU A 188 -9.00 -0.50 19.96
C LEU A 188 -8.77 0.98 19.69
N ASP A 189 -9.71 1.82 20.10
CA ASP A 189 -9.63 3.27 19.99
C ASP A 189 -10.42 3.96 21.11
N THR A 190 -10.43 5.29 21.08
CA THR A 190 -11.18 6.12 22.04
C THR A 190 -12.55 6.56 21.51
N CYS A 191 -13.08 5.92 20.47
CA CYS A 191 -14.37 6.29 19.88
C CYS A 191 -15.56 5.62 20.59
N ASP A 192 -16.69 6.32 20.61
CA ASP A 192 -17.94 5.79 21.16
C ASP A 192 -18.48 4.65 20.27
N LYS A 193 -19.25 3.73 20.87
CA LYS A 193 -19.89 2.60 20.18
C LYS A 193 -20.63 3.08 18.92
N GLY A 194 -20.35 2.43 17.79
CA GLY A 194 -20.93 2.81 16.49
C GLY A 194 -20.10 3.83 15.71
N ASN A 195 -18.94 4.20 16.23
CA ASN A 195 -17.92 4.96 15.51
C ASN A 195 -16.61 4.18 15.48
N PHE A 196 -15.74 4.55 14.54
CA PHE A 196 -14.38 4.05 14.42
C PHE A 196 -13.40 5.21 14.30
N CYS A 197 -12.16 5.02 14.75
CA CYS A 197 -11.12 6.03 14.62
C CYS A 197 -10.53 6.02 13.20
N TYR A 198 -10.78 7.06 12.43
CA TYR A 198 -10.14 7.26 11.13
C TYR A 198 -8.84 8.05 11.30
N THR A 199 -7.72 7.45 10.93
CA THR A 199 -6.40 8.07 10.96
C THR A 199 -5.80 8.15 9.55
N VAL A 200 -4.89 9.11 9.36
CA VAL A 200 -3.98 9.10 8.22
C VAL A 200 -2.85 8.09 8.46
N ASP A 201 -2.20 7.66 7.40
CA ASP A 201 -1.13 6.66 7.44
C ASP A 201 -0.08 7.00 8.51
N ASN A 202 0.31 5.99 9.29
CA ASN A 202 1.28 6.08 10.39
C ASN A 202 0.93 7.08 11.53
N SER A 203 -0.33 7.53 11.65
CA SER A 203 -0.79 8.34 12.78
C SER A 203 -1.59 7.53 13.79
N PHE A 204 -1.28 7.73 15.08
CA PHE A 204 -2.06 7.21 16.21
C PHE A 204 -3.28 8.06 16.56
N SER A 205 -3.37 9.28 16.01
CA SER A 205 -4.46 10.21 16.30
C SER A 205 -5.25 10.53 15.04
N GLY A 206 -6.56 10.69 15.21
CA GLY A 206 -7.51 10.91 14.13
C GLY A 206 -8.84 11.49 14.62
N HIS A 207 -9.91 11.16 13.92
CA HIS A 207 -11.27 11.55 14.31
C HIS A 207 -12.26 10.38 14.19
N CYS A 208 -13.26 10.35 15.06
CA CYS A 208 -14.28 9.33 15.07
C CYS A 208 -15.22 9.49 13.88
N CYS A 209 -15.41 8.42 13.12
CA CYS A 209 -16.33 8.36 12.00
C CYS A 209 -17.45 7.39 12.28
N PRO A 210 -18.71 7.72 11.90
CA PRO A 210 -19.82 6.82 12.12
C PRO A 210 -19.68 5.59 11.23
N VAL A 211 -20.01 4.44 11.80
CA VAL A 211 -20.19 3.22 11.02
C VAL A 211 -21.49 3.34 10.24
N THR A 212 -21.42 3.13 8.94
CA THR A 212 -22.59 3.19 8.05
C THR A 212 -22.79 1.84 7.36
N CYS A 213 -24.05 1.47 7.16
CA CYS A 213 -24.40 0.37 6.29
C CYS A 213 -24.73 0.89 4.90
N PRO A 214 -24.48 0.10 3.84
CA PRO A 214 -24.88 0.47 2.50
C PRO A 214 -26.41 0.59 2.43
N LEU A 215 -26.88 1.38 1.46
CA LEU A 215 -28.31 1.64 1.24
C LEU A 215 -29.00 2.32 2.44
N SER A 216 -28.22 3.02 3.29
CA SER A 216 -28.71 3.74 4.47
C SER A 216 -29.48 2.87 5.46
N THR A 217 -29.23 1.55 5.48
CA THR A 217 -29.77 0.69 6.52
C THR A 217 -29.10 1.00 7.86
N LYS A 218 -29.76 0.68 8.96
CA LYS A 218 -29.19 0.94 10.29
C LYS A 218 -28.18 -0.17 10.64
N PRO A 219 -26.96 0.19 11.08
CA PRO A 219 -26.03 -0.77 11.64
C PRO A 219 -26.58 -1.32 12.96
N GLU A 220 -26.51 -2.63 13.13
CA GLU A 220 -26.91 -3.30 14.37
C GLU A 220 -25.69 -3.71 15.17
N LEU A 221 -25.34 -2.86 16.13
CA LEU A 221 -24.11 -2.95 16.92
C LEU A 221 -24.18 -3.96 18.08
N ASP A 222 -25.27 -4.70 18.19
CA ASP A 222 -25.44 -5.76 19.21
C ASP A 222 -25.08 -7.15 18.65
N TYR A 223 -24.86 -7.24 17.34
CA TYR A 223 -24.49 -8.45 16.62
C TYR A 223 -23.05 -8.39 16.13
N VAL A 224 -22.37 -9.54 16.08
CA VAL A 224 -20.99 -9.67 15.58
C VAL A 224 -20.96 -10.53 14.32
N CYS A 225 -20.08 -10.18 13.39
CA CYS A 225 -19.89 -10.84 12.10
C CYS A 225 -18.85 -11.97 12.08
N SER A 226 -18.32 -12.33 13.25
CA SER A 226 -17.39 -13.44 13.45
C SER A 226 -18.14 -14.75 13.67
N ASP A 227 -17.55 -15.84 13.16
CA ASP A 227 -18.03 -17.22 13.40
C ASP A 227 -18.10 -17.60 14.88
N ARG A 228 -17.38 -16.89 15.75
CA ARG A 228 -17.37 -17.14 17.21
C ARG A 228 -18.48 -16.41 17.98
N GLY A 229 -19.17 -15.43 17.36
CA GLY A 229 -20.16 -14.58 18.04
C GLY A 229 -19.55 -13.59 19.05
N ASN A 230 -20.38 -12.81 19.77
CA ASN A 230 -19.91 -12.00 20.90
C ASN A 230 -19.78 -12.83 22.19
N GLU A 231 -19.38 -12.20 23.31
CA GLU A 231 -19.34 -12.82 24.66
C GLU A 231 -20.67 -13.44 25.11
N ARG A 232 -21.79 -13.03 24.49
CA ARG A 232 -23.15 -13.54 24.71
C ARG A 232 -23.58 -14.55 23.64
N GLY A 233 -22.68 -14.96 22.74
CA GLY A 233 -22.94 -15.88 21.62
C GLY A 233 -23.82 -15.33 20.50
N VAL A 234 -24.12 -14.04 20.48
CA VAL A 234 -25.04 -13.41 19.52
C VAL A 234 -24.32 -13.10 18.21
N LYS A 235 -24.64 -13.86 17.16
CA LYS A 235 -24.13 -13.71 15.80
C LYS A 235 -25.09 -12.92 14.92
N CYS A 236 -24.56 -12.20 13.94
CA CYS A 236 -25.37 -11.51 12.93
C CYS A 236 -26.33 -12.49 12.23
N PRO A 237 -27.66 -12.28 12.30
CA PRO A 237 -28.62 -13.28 11.83
C PRO A 237 -28.73 -13.25 10.30
N SER A 238 -28.24 -14.29 9.64
CA SER A 238 -28.15 -14.41 8.19
C SER A 238 -29.48 -14.32 7.44
N GLU A 239 -30.63 -14.49 8.11
CA GLU A 239 -31.96 -14.39 7.49
C GLU A 239 -32.41 -12.95 7.29
N THR A 240 -32.09 -12.08 8.24
CA THR A 240 -32.57 -10.68 8.27
C THR A 240 -31.46 -9.66 8.10
N HIS A 241 -30.21 -10.10 8.21
CA HIS A 241 -29.02 -9.27 8.18
C HIS A 241 -27.96 -9.85 7.25
N PHE A 242 -26.95 -9.03 6.96
CA PHE A 242 -25.72 -9.43 6.30
C PHE A 242 -24.55 -8.71 6.96
N CYS A 243 -23.37 -9.30 6.84
CA CYS A 243 -22.14 -8.68 7.30
C CYS A 243 -21.56 -7.83 6.18
N HIS A 244 -21.41 -6.54 6.45
CA HIS A 244 -20.75 -5.62 5.55
C HIS A 244 -19.35 -5.34 6.06
N ARG A 245 -18.35 -5.71 5.24
CA ARG A 245 -16.96 -5.36 5.47
C ARG A 245 -16.68 -4.01 4.82
N PHE A 246 -16.13 -3.08 5.58
CA PHE A 246 -15.56 -1.84 5.06
C PHE A 246 -14.12 -1.71 5.58
N ALA A 247 -13.21 -1.37 4.68
CA ALA A 247 -11.78 -1.30 4.97
C ALA A 247 -11.15 -0.07 4.29
N GLY A 248 -10.12 0.46 4.94
CA GLY A 248 -9.22 1.49 4.42
C GLY A 248 -7.77 1.06 4.64
N ILE A 249 -6.84 1.98 4.45
CA ILE A 249 -5.41 1.70 4.52
C ILE A 249 -5.00 1.22 5.93
N SER A 250 -5.59 1.85 6.97
CA SER A 250 -5.25 1.61 8.37
C SER A 250 -6.33 0.88 9.17
N PHE A 251 -7.42 0.42 8.53
CA PHE A 251 -8.55 -0.19 9.24
C PHE A 251 -9.33 -1.20 8.40
N SER A 252 -9.92 -2.22 9.04
CA SER A 252 -10.83 -3.17 8.41
C SER A 252 -11.88 -3.60 9.42
N TYR A 253 -13.15 -3.37 9.13
CA TYR A 253 -14.24 -3.53 10.08
C TYR A 253 -15.41 -4.29 9.46
N ASP A 254 -16.05 -5.15 10.25
CA ASP A 254 -17.27 -5.87 9.87
C ASP A 254 -18.47 -5.42 10.71
N VAL A 255 -19.49 -4.88 10.05
CA VAL A 255 -20.74 -4.44 10.67
C VAL A 255 -21.92 -5.30 10.25
N CYS A 256 -22.78 -5.66 11.20
CA CYS A 256 -24.04 -6.33 10.92
C CYS A 256 -25.08 -5.31 10.43
N CYS A 257 -25.55 -5.49 9.20
CA CYS A 257 -26.47 -4.57 8.54
C CYS A 257 -27.81 -5.26 8.26
N ARG A 258 -28.92 -4.55 8.48
CA ARG A 258 -30.24 -5.03 8.09
C ARG A 258 -30.31 -5.22 6.59
N ARG A 259 -30.86 -6.35 6.14
CA ARG A 259 -31.30 -6.49 4.76
C ARG A 259 -32.56 -5.64 4.58
N PRO A 260 -32.60 -4.73 3.59
CA PRO A 260 -33.82 -3.97 3.30
C PRO A 260 -34.96 -4.87 2.80
N CYS A 261 -34.63 -6.07 2.30
CA CYS A 261 -35.57 -7.08 1.84
C CYS A 261 -35.47 -8.38 2.64
N ARG A 262 -36.56 -9.16 2.69
CA ARG A 262 -36.66 -10.47 3.38
C ARG A 262 -37.13 -11.56 2.43
N GLU A 263 -36.90 -12.82 2.80
CA GLU A 263 -37.48 -13.96 2.08
C GLU A 263 -39.01 -13.82 1.96
N PRO A 264 -39.63 -14.18 0.82
CA PRO A 264 -39.06 -14.92 -0.33
C PRO A 264 -38.34 -14.03 -1.38
N ARG A 265 -38.24 -12.72 -1.15
CA ARG A 265 -37.67 -11.75 -2.10
C ARG A 265 -36.50 -11.00 -1.46
N PRO A 266 -35.36 -11.66 -1.17
CA PRO A 266 -34.27 -11.09 -0.36
C PRO A 266 -33.38 -10.06 -1.10
N LEU A 267 -33.52 -9.91 -2.42
CA LEU A 267 -32.63 -9.10 -3.24
C LEU A 267 -33.19 -7.68 -3.44
N TYR A 268 -32.49 -6.65 -2.97
CA TYR A 268 -32.93 -5.25 -3.11
C TYR A 268 -32.26 -4.58 -4.30
N ILE A 269 -33.05 -4.24 -5.33
CA ILE A 269 -32.58 -3.60 -6.56
C ILE A 269 -33.47 -2.40 -6.85
N ARG A 270 -32.86 -1.21 -7.02
CA ARG A 270 -33.55 0.04 -7.40
C ARG A 270 -34.82 0.35 -6.58
N GLY A 271 -34.78 0.14 -5.26
CA GLY A 271 -35.91 0.46 -4.37
C GLY A 271 -36.97 -0.64 -4.24
N SER A 272 -36.81 -1.78 -4.91
CA SER A 272 -37.76 -2.90 -4.88
C SER A 272 -37.09 -4.21 -4.45
N CYS A 273 -37.88 -5.11 -3.86
CA CYS A 273 -37.42 -6.43 -3.42
C CYS A 273 -37.75 -7.51 -4.44
N TYR A 274 -36.79 -8.38 -4.72
CA TYR A 274 -36.88 -9.45 -5.72
C TYR A 274 -36.36 -10.79 -5.19
N SER A 275 -36.79 -11.90 -5.79
CA SER A 275 -36.23 -13.23 -5.53
C SER A 275 -34.86 -13.40 -6.18
N ARG A 276 -34.00 -14.22 -5.58
CA ARG A 276 -32.80 -14.71 -6.28
C ARG A 276 -33.24 -15.66 -7.39
N ALA A 277 -32.64 -15.54 -8.57
CA ALA A 277 -32.94 -16.40 -9.69
C ALA A 277 -31.64 -16.99 -10.25
N HIS A 278 -31.58 -18.32 -10.33
CA HIS A 278 -30.49 -19.06 -10.96
C HIS A 278 -30.81 -19.30 -12.44
N LEU A 279 -29.84 -19.80 -13.21
CA LEU A 279 -30.07 -20.17 -14.61
C LEU A 279 -31.33 -21.03 -14.76
N GLY A 280 -32.25 -20.63 -15.64
CA GLY A 280 -33.54 -21.27 -15.88
C GLY A 280 -34.65 -20.96 -14.86
N SER A 281 -34.36 -20.28 -13.76
CA SER A 281 -35.35 -19.91 -12.72
C SER A 281 -36.19 -18.70 -13.13
N PRO A 282 -37.43 -18.56 -12.60
CA PRO A 282 -38.28 -17.42 -12.90
C PRO A 282 -37.65 -16.10 -12.46
N CYS A 283 -37.77 -15.08 -13.30
CA CYS A 283 -37.22 -13.75 -13.05
C CYS A 283 -38.16 -12.63 -13.56
N GLU A 284 -37.97 -11.41 -13.04
CA GLU A 284 -38.66 -10.20 -13.51
C GLU A 284 -37.72 -9.16 -14.15
N ILE A 285 -36.47 -9.10 -13.70
CA ILE A 285 -35.44 -8.18 -14.19
C ILE A 285 -34.08 -8.90 -14.26
N ASP A 286 -33.18 -8.40 -15.11
CA ASP A 286 -31.86 -8.97 -15.33
C ASP A 286 -31.05 -9.10 -14.04
N GLU A 287 -31.10 -8.11 -13.16
CA GLU A 287 -30.28 -8.06 -11.95
C GLU A 287 -30.58 -9.18 -10.93
N GLN A 288 -31.70 -9.90 -11.11
CA GLN A 288 -32.03 -11.11 -10.32
C GLN A 288 -31.19 -12.33 -10.73
N CYS A 289 -30.72 -12.35 -11.97
CA CYS A 289 -30.00 -13.44 -12.60
C CYS A 289 -28.50 -13.22 -12.43
N ASP A 290 -27.92 -13.74 -11.36
CA ASP A 290 -26.47 -13.62 -11.07
C ASP A 290 -25.95 -12.17 -11.13
N GLY A 291 -26.76 -11.21 -10.63
CA GLY A 291 -26.45 -9.78 -10.65
C GLY A 291 -26.67 -9.08 -11.99
N GLY A 292 -27.18 -9.76 -13.02
CA GLY A 292 -27.50 -9.20 -14.33
C GLY A 292 -26.28 -8.96 -15.23
N LEU A 293 -25.13 -9.51 -14.86
CA LEU A 293 -23.86 -9.31 -15.58
C LEU A 293 -23.64 -10.37 -16.67
N THR A 294 -23.70 -11.64 -16.28
CA THR A 294 -23.48 -12.79 -17.17
C THR A 294 -24.78 -13.41 -17.67
N MET A 295 -25.88 -13.11 -16.98
CA MET A 295 -27.23 -13.60 -17.27
C MET A 295 -28.19 -12.43 -17.49
N GLU A 296 -29.25 -12.68 -18.24
CA GLU A 296 -30.36 -11.76 -18.45
C GLU A 296 -31.69 -12.47 -18.24
N CYS A 297 -32.73 -11.70 -17.91
CA CYS A 297 -34.07 -12.24 -17.71
C CYS A 297 -34.80 -12.31 -19.05
N LEU A 298 -34.65 -13.44 -19.75
CA LEU A 298 -35.26 -13.65 -21.05
C LEU A 298 -36.49 -14.54 -20.92
N ASN A 299 -37.64 -14.09 -21.44
CA ASN A 299 -38.90 -14.84 -21.37
C ASN A 299 -39.31 -15.26 -19.95
N LYS A 300 -39.07 -14.39 -18.96
CA LYS A 300 -39.30 -14.63 -17.53
C LYS A 300 -38.46 -15.77 -16.93
N ALA A 301 -37.37 -16.18 -17.58
CA ALA A 301 -36.41 -17.12 -17.03
C ALA A 301 -34.97 -16.58 -17.19
N CYS A 302 -34.10 -16.83 -16.21
CA CYS A 302 -32.70 -16.44 -16.35
C CYS A 302 -32.03 -17.24 -17.46
N SER A 303 -31.41 -16.56 -18.41
CA SER A 303 -30.65 -17.14 -19.52
C SER A 303 -29.26 -16.51 -19.58
N CYS A 304 -28.27 -17.23 -20.11
CA CYS A 304 -26.97 -16.61 -20.39
C CYS A 304 -27.14 -15.49 -21.41
N ARG A 305 -26.53 -14.34 -21.14
CA ARG A 305 -26.48 -13.23 -22.09
C ARG A 305 -25.63 -13.63 -23.31
N ASN A 306 -25.89 -13.00 -24.46
CA ASN A 306 -25.11 -13.26 -25.67
C ASN A 306 -23.59 -13.13 -25.42
N GLY A 307 -22.82 -14.15 -25.81
CA GLY A 307 -21.37 -14.23 -25.55
C GLY A 307 -21.00 -14.91 -24.24
N PHE A 308 -21.98 -15.49 -23.53
CA PHE A 308 -21.78 -16.36 -22.37
C PHE A 308 -22.36 -17.76 -22.63
N LYS A 309 -21.80 -18.78 -21.99
CA LYS A 309 -22.24 -20.19 -22.05
C LYS A 309 -22.42 -20.77 -20.64
N PRO A 310 -23.33 -21.75 -20.47
CA PRO A 310 -23.49 -22.42 -19.19
C PRO A 310 -22.25 -23.25 -18.82
N GLU A 311 -21.80 -23.16 -17.56
CA GLU A 311 -20.74 -23.99 -16.99
C GLU A 311 -21.08 -24.39 -15.53
N PRO A 312 -20.80 -25.62 -15.09
CA PRO A 312 -21.10 -26.05 -13.72
C PRO A 312 -20.21 -25.35 -12.68
N THR A 313 -20.80 -24.83 -11.60
CA THR A 313 -20.08 -24.13 -10.53
C THR A 313 -19.46 -25.06 -9.49
N SER A 314 -19.68 -26.38 -9.56
CA SER A 314 -19.15 -27.34 -8.60
C SER A 314 -18.66 -28.61 -9.29
N HIS A 315 -17.56 -29.16 -8.78
CA HIS A 315 -17.07 -30.51 -9.10
C HIS A 315 -17.83 -31.60 -8.33
N SER A 316 -18.83 -31.25 -7.51
CA SER A 316 -19.57 -32.23 -6.73
C SER A 316 -20.66 -32.87 -7.59
N ALA A 317 -20.64 -34.20 -7.63
CA ALA A 317 -21.55 -35.05 -8.40
C ALA A 317 -22.97 -35.07 -7.80
N THR A 318 -23.67 -33.94 -7.87
CA THR A 318 -25.13 -33.91 -7.81
C THR A 318 -25.67 -34.08 -9.23
N GLU A 319 -26.81 -34.74 -9.40
CA GLU A 319 -27.38 -35.08 -10.72
C GLU A 319 -27.65 -33.83 -11.60
N THR A 320 -27.72 -32.63 -11.00
CA THR A 320 -27.77 -31.34 -11.67
C THR A 320 -26.93 -30.31 -10.90
N PRO A 321 -25.62 -30.15 -11.21
CA PRO A 321 -24.81 -29.15 -10.55
C PRO A 321 -25.37 -27.74 -10.85
N PRO A 322 -25.34 -26.81 -9.88
CA PRO A 322 -25.69 -25.42 -10.15
C PRO A 322 -24.84 -24.90 -11.32
N MET A 323 -25.49 -24.27 -12.30
CA MET A 323 -24.86 -23.76 -13.50
C MET A 323 -24.72 -22.24 -13.40
N THR A 324 -23.56 -21.71 -13.79
CA THR A 324 -23.32 -20.28 -14.01
C THR A 324 -23.10 -20.02 -15.50
N CYS A 325 -23.05 -18.75 -15.90
CA CYS A 325 -22.74 -18.33 -17.26
C CYS A 325 -21.34 -17.75 -17.31
N VAL A 326 -20.43 -18.42 -18.02
CA VAL A 326 -19.06 -17.94 -18.24
C VAL A 326 -18.93 -17.35 -19.64
N ARG A 327 -17.99 -16.45 -19.85
CA ARG A 327 -17.76 -15.85 -21.18
C ARG A 327 -17.33 -16.94 -22.17
N SER A 328 -18.04 -17.08 -23.29
CA SER A 328 -17.87 -18.18 -24.23
C SER A 328 -16.83 -17.90 -25.33
N ASN A 329 -16.55 -16.63 -25.62
CA ASN A 329 -15.73 -16.19 -26.74
C ASN A 329 -14.60 -15.25 -26.30
N CYS A 330 -13.66 -15.74 -25.50
CA CYS A 330 -12.37 -15.05 -25.37
C CYS A 330 -11.47 -15.44 -26.56
N PRO A 331 -10.91 -14.46 -27.31
CA PRO A 331 -9.82 -14.72 -28.25
C PRO A 331 -8.76 -15.64 -27.64
N SER A 332 -8.09 -16.46 -28.46
CA SER A 332 -7.14 -17.50 -28.01
C SER A 332 -6.02 -17.01 -27.09
N ASP A 333 -5.73 -15.71 -27.08
CA ASP A 333 -4.69 -15.06 -26.26
C ASP A 333 -5.24 -14.31 -25.03
N SER A 334 -6.54 -14.37 -24.79
CA SER A 334 -7.24 -13.68 -23.69
C SER A 334 -7.88 -14.65 -22.72
N LEU A 335 -7.96 -14.23 -21.46
CA LEU A 335 -8.46 -14.98 -20.33
C LEU A 335 -9.82 -14.44 -19.94
N ALA A 336 -10.78 -15.32 -19.64
CA ALA A 336 -12.03 -14.91 -19.02
C ALA A 336 -11.76 -14.59 -17.55
N LEU A 337 -11.84 -13.32 -17.17
CA LEU A 337 -11.84 -12.88 -15.78
C LEU A 337 -13.23 -12.30 -15.51
N ASP A 338 -14.02 -13.06 -14.74
CA ASP A 338 -15.44 -12.78 -14.47
C ASP A 338 -16.27 -12.52 -15.74
N THR A 339 -16.48 -11.25 -16.07
CA THR A 339 -17.37 -10.79 -17.16
C THR A 339 -16.61 -10.28 -18.39
N GLU A 340 -15.29 -10.14 -18.29
CA GLU A 340 -14.44 -9.55 -19.31
C GLU A 340 -13.43 -10.56 -19.85
N CYS A 341 -13.03 -10.39 -21.11
CA CYS A 341 -11.83 -11.05 -21.61
C CYS A 341 -10.67 -10.10 -21.40
N VAL A 342 -9.79 -10.46 -20.48
CA VAL A 342 -8.56 -9.73 -20.22
C VAL A 342 -7.44 -10.34 -21.03
N SER A 343 -6.66 -9.52 -21.72
CA SER A 343 -5.48 -10.01 -22.43
C SER A 343 -4.43 -10.47 -21.42
N LYS A 344 -3.67 -11.51 -21.80
CA LYS A 344 -2.38 -11.76 -21.16
C LYS A 344 -1.47 -10.56 -21.40
N VAL A 345 -0.67 -10.22 -20.40
CA VAL A 345 0.25 -9.10 -20.45
C VAL A 345 1.67 -9.57 -20.13
N ARG A 346 2.65 -8.78 -20.53
CA ARG A 346 4.07 -9.07 -20.31
C ARG A 346 4.53 -8.49 -18.97
N ILE A 347 5.74 -8.86 -18.55
CA ILE A 347 6.38 -8.23 -17.39
C ILE A 347 6.56 -6.73 -17.67
N GLY A 348 6.27 -5.90 -16.67
CA GLY A 348 6.29 -4.44 -16.77
C GLY A 348 5.05 -3.81 -17.44
N GLU A 349 4.13 -4.61 -17.97
CA GLU A 349 2.86 -4.11 -18.51
C GLU A 349 1.80 -3.99 -17.42
N GLN A 350 0.80 -3.13 -17.68
CA GLN A 350 -0.31 -2.90 -16.78
C GLN A 350 -1.19 -4.15 -16.64
N CYS A 351 -1.57 -4.48 -15.42
CA CYS A 351 -2.43 -5.60 -15.09
C CYS A 351 -3.50 -5.18 -14.07
N MET A 352 -4.60 -5.92 -14.09
CA MET A 352 -5.68 -5.81 -13.11
C MET A 352 -5.63 -6.98 -12.12
N ALA A 353 -5.23 -8.17 -12.59
CA ALA A 353 -5.12 -9.38 -11.79
C ALA A 353 -3.86 -10.18 -12.16
N SER A 354 -3.33 -10.94 -11.18
CA SER A 354 -2.13 -11.76 -11.36
C SER A 354 -2.28 -12.85 -12.44
N VAL A 355 -3.51 -13.26 -12.76
CA VAL A 355 -3.78 -14.25 -13.82
C VAL A 355 -3.39 -13.74 -15.21
N GLN A 356 -3.36 -12.42 -15.41
CA GLN A 356 -2.92 -11.81 -16.67
C GLN A 356 -1.40 -11.87 -16.85
N CYS A 357 -0.65 -12.03 -15.75
CA CYS A 357 0.80 -12.04 -15.77
C CYS A 357 1.35 -13.39 -16.27
N PRO A 358 2.60 -13.42 -16.79
CA PRO A 358 3.29 -14.65 -17.12
C PRO A 358 3.49 -15.56 -15.90
N PRO A 359 3.83 -16.86 -16.10
CA PRO A 359 4.18 -17.75 -15.00
C PRO A 359 5.30 -17.18 -14.11
N ASN A 360 5.21 -17.43 -12.81
CA ASN A 360 6.11 -16.89 -11.78
C ASN A 360 6.14 -15.36 -11.68
N ALA A 361 5.10 -14.69 -12.20
CA ALA A 361 4.86 -13.27 -11.99
C ALA A 361 3.56 -13.04 -11.22
N HIS A 362 3.37 -11.82 -10.72
CA HIS A 362 2.18 -11.39 -10.02
C HIS A 362 1.90 -9.93 -10.33
N CYS A 363 0.63 -9.52 -10.20
CA CYS A 363 0.22 -8.14 -10.40
C CYS A 363 0.45 -7.35 -9.11
N PHE A 364 1.42 -6.44 -9.13
CA PHE A 364 1.76 -5.57 -7.99
C PHE A 364 1.59 -4.11 -8.39
N ARG A 365 0.77 -3.38 -7.62
CA ARG A 365 0.38 -1.98 -7.88
C ARG A 365 -0.04 -1.71 -9.34
N GLY A 366 -0.72 -2.69 -9.95
CA GLY A 366 -1.24 -2.59 -11.30
C GLY A 366 -0.23 -2.89 -12.42
N MET A 367 0.94 -3.48 -12.12
CA MET A 367 1.88 -3.97 -13.13
C MET A 367 2.40 -5.36 -12.82
N CYS A 368 2.71 -6.14 -13.86
CA CYS A 368 3.22 -7.50 -13.69
C CYS A 368 4.71 -7.50 -13.35
N PHE A 369 5.05 -8.06 -12.19
CA PHE A 369 6.43 -8.26 -11.74
C PHE A 369 6.71 -9.73 -11.44
N CYS A 370 7.95 -10.15 -11.67
CA CYS A 370 8.39 -11.47 -11.22
C CYS A 370 8.20 -11.60 -9.71
N GLN A 371 7.73 -12.77 -9.29
CA GLN A 371 7.64 -13.15 -7.89
C GLN A 371 9.05 -13.21 -7.28
N CYS A 372 9.15 -13.12 -5.96
CA CYS A 372 10.44 -13.10 -5.29
C CYS A 372 11.18 -14.42 -5.49
N GLY A 373 12.50 -14.34 -5.73
CA GLY A 373 13.31 -15.49 -6.16
C GLY A 373 13.29 -15.74 -7.67
N PHE A 374 12.67 -14.85 -8.47
CA PHE A 374 12.72 -14.88 -9.92
C PHE A 374 13.17 -13.53 -10.49
N THR A 375 14.00 -13.58 -11.54
CA THR A 375 14.50 -12.41 -12.25
C THR A 375 13.89 -12.37 -13.65
N HIS A 376 13.59 -11.15 -14.12
CA HIS A 376 13.07 -10.93 -15.46
C HIS A 376 14.19 -11.13 -16.49
N LEU A 377 14.05 -12.15 -17.34
CA LEU A 377 14.96 -12.41 -18.46
C LEU A 377 14.14 -12.53 -19.75
N GLY A 378 14.24 -11.52 -20.61
CA GLY A 378 13.49 -11.48 -21.87
C GLY A 378 11.99 -11.22 -21.66
N HIS A 379 11.17 -12.28 -21.73
CA HIS A 379 9.72 -12.22 -21.51
C HIS A 379 9.24 -13.15 -20.39
N GLU A 380 10.17 -13.78 -19.67
CA GLU A 380 9.88 -14.79 -18.66
C GLU A 380 10.52 -14.43 -17.32
N CYS A 381 9.92 -14.95 -16.26
CA CYS A 381 10.47 -14.90 -14.91
C CYS A 381 11.21 -16.21 -14.66
N VAL A 382 12.53 -16.15 -14.67
CA VAL A 382 13.41 -17.30 -14.43
C VAL A 382 13.86 -17.31 -12.97
N PRO A 383 14.04 -18.48 -12.32
CA PRO A 383 14.57 -18.53 -10.97
C PRO A 383 15.90 -17.78 -10.89
N ASP A 384 16.09 -17.05 -9.80
CA ASP A 384 17.33 -16.34 -9.50
C ASP A 384 18.42 -17.38 -9.23
N GLN A 385 19.10 -17.86 -10.29
CA GLN A 385 20.20 -18.79 -10.13
C GLN A 385 21.34 -18.07 -9.41
N GLN A 386 21.75 -18.68 -8.30
CA GLN A 386 22.79 -18.24 -7.39
C GLN A 386 23.96 -17.54 -8.11
N VAL A 387 24.09 -16.22 -7.95
CA VAL A 387 25.38 -15.52 -8.05
C VAL A 387 26.18 -15.85 -6.77
N VAL A 388 26.46 -17.14 -6.58
CA VAL A 388 27.40 -17.66 -5.57
C VAL A 388 28.34 -18.63 -6.28
N GLU A 389 29.00 -18.17 -7.33
CA GLU A 389 30.28 -18.69 -7.83
C GLU A 389 30.74 -17.78 -8.98
N ASP A 390 31.30 -16.61 -8.65
CA ASP A 390 32.54 -16.08 -9.25
C ASP A 390 32.85 -14.64 -8.77
N ARG A 391 32.83 -14.42 -7.46
CA ARG A 391 33.54 -13.29 -6.83
C ARG A 391 34.29 -13.80 -5.61
N ARG A 392 35.33 -14.61 -5.84
CA ARG A 392 36.42 -14.64 -4.87
C ARG A 392 37.15 -13.30 -4.97
N PRO A 393 37.29 -12.54 -3.87
CA PRO A 393 38.22 -11.43 -3.84
C PRO A 393 39.62 -11.98 -4.14
N LEU A 394 40.28 -11.44 -5.18
CA LEU A 394 41.73 -11.56 -5.29
C LEU A 394 42.30 -10.76 -4.12
N LEU A 395 42.63 -11.44 -3.02
CA LEU A 395 43.43 -10.86 -1.96
C LEU A 395 44.86 -10.67 -2.47
N PRO A 396 45.50 -9.51 -2.20
CA PRO A 396 46.89 -9.27 -2.56
C PRO A 396 47.83 -10.26 -1.87
N GLN A 397 48.76 -10.82 -2.63
CA GLN A 397 49.93 -11.50 -2.10
C GLN A 397 50.77 -10.49 -1.31
N ASP A 398 51.00 -10.75 -0.02
CA ASP A 398 52.32 -10.53 0.54
C ASP A 398 52.60 -11.37 1.80
N HIS A 399 53.73 -12.09 1.72
CA HIS A 399 54.67 -12.47 2.76
C HIS A 399 54.14 -13.04 4.09
N LEU A 400 54.35 -14.34 4.31
CA LEU A 400 55.33 -14.85 5.30
C LEU A 400 55.34 -16.39 5.36
N LEU A 401 56.50 -16.94 4.98
CA LEU A 401 57.24 -18.03 5.61
C LEU A 401 56.48 -19.09 6.44
N GLY A 402 56.56 -20.33 5.96
CA GLY A 402 57.22 -21.37 6.77
C GLY A 402 56.32 -22.38 7.48
N MET A 403 56.57 -23.64 7.12
CA MET A 403 56.51 -24.85 7.95
C MET A 403 55.22 -25.68 7.95
N ASN A 404 55.35 -26.79 7.22
CA ASN A 404 55.06 -28.17 7.63
C ASN A 404 53.61 -28.55 7.95
N LYS A 405 53.00 -29.16 6.94
CA LYS A 405 52.03 -30.25 7.10
C LYS A 405 52.75 -31.47 7.70
N PRO A 406 52.07 -32.25 8.57
CA PRO A 406 52.05 -33.67 8.34
C PRO A 406 50.63 -34.23 8.27
N ASN A 407 50.54 -35.28 7.47
CA ASN A 407 49.38 -36.09 7.17
C ASN A 407 48.89 -36.87 8.40
N GLY A 408 47.60 -37.17 8.45
CA GLY A 408 47.05 -38.12 9.41
C GLY A 408 45.59 -38.46 9.09
N ALA A 409 45.38 -39.72 8.71
CA ALA A 409 44.11 -40.33 8.34
C ALA A 409 43.24 -40.74 9.55
N GLY A 410 41.97 -41.07 9.30
CA GLY A 410 41.09 -41.84 10.20
C GLY A 410 39.78 -41.10 10.50
N SER A 411 38.66 -41.47 9.89
CA SER A 411 37.78 -42.62 10.23
C SER A 411 36.78 -42.30 11.36
N GLY A 412 35.49 -42.36 11.01
CA GLY A 412 34.47 -42.93 11.86
C GLY A 412 33.68 -42.01 12.79
N GLY A 413 32.36 -41.99 12.57
CA GLY A 413 31.42 -42.21 13.67
C GLY A 413 30.64 -41.02 14.21
N ASN A 414 29.36 -41.03 13.86
CA ASN A 414 28.22 -40.84 14.76
C ASN A 414 27.92 -39.44 15.33
N LEU A 415 27.07 -38.76 14.56
CA LEU A 415 25.73 -38.33 14.97
C LEU A 415 25.19 -39.04 16.23
N PHE A 416 24.77 -38.27 17.23
CA PHE A 416 24.35 -38.63 18.60
C PHE A 416 25.47 -38.71 19.65
N GLN A 417 25.90 -37.54 20.14
CA GLN A 417 26.06 -37.26 21.57
C GLN A 417 26.45 -35.79 21.77
N LEU A 418 25.48 -34.92 22.07
CA LEU A 418 25.73 -33.69 22.83
C LEU A 418 24.42 -33.12 23.42
N MET A 419 23.84 -33.87 24.37
CA MET A 419 23.05 -33.27 25.45
C MET A 419 23.70 -33.66 26.77
N ASN A 420 23.79 -32.67 27.67
CA ASN A 420 24.27 -32.72 29.04
C ASN A 420 25.78 -32.83 29.26
N SER A 421 26.45 -31.68 29.31
CA SER A 421 27.25 -31.30 30.48
C SER A 421 27.65 -29.82 30.39
N ILE A 422 27.93 -29.20 31.54
CA ILE A 422 28.40 -27.82 31.75
C ILE A 422 27.28 -26.80 32.05
N LEU A 423 26.51 -27.11 33.11
CA LEU A 423 26.29 -26.15 34.18
C LEU A 423 27.21 -26.57 35.35
N GLN A 424 27.72 -25.58 36.08
CA GLN A 424 28.69 -25.61 37.19
C GLN A 424 30.15 -25.38 36.73
N GLY A 425 30.82 -24.30 37.11
CA GLY A 425 30.41 -23.21 37.99
C GLY A 425 31.50 -22.16 38.12
N VAL A 426 31.10 -20.96 38.52
CA VAL A 426 31.98 -19.98 39.18
C VAL A 426 31.17 -19.37 40.32
N ARG A 427 31.60 -19.67 41.55
CA ARG A 427 31.22 -18.99 42.80
C ARG A 427 32.46 -18.26 43.32
N VAL A 428 32.21 -17.31 44.23
CA VAL A 428 33.12 -16.54 45.12
C VAL A 428 33.49 -15.16 44.55
N GLY A 429 33.31 -14.03 45.25
CA GLY A 429 33.01 -13.84 46.68
C GLY A 429 32.57 -12.43 47.06
N ALA A 430 32.19 -12.31 48.34
CA ALA A 430 31.53 -11.22 49.03
C ALA A 430 32.48 -10.19 49.66
N SER A 431 31.98 -9.00 50.01
CA SER A 431 32.16 -8.34 51.33
C SER A 431 31.52 -6.94 51.37
N GLY A 432 30.87 -6.61 52.48
CA GLY A 432 30.42 -5.25 52.84
C GLY A 432 28.94 -5.15 53.16
#